data_AF-A0A5C7Q9K4-F1
#
_entry.id   AF-A0A5C7Q9K4-F1
#
_cell.length_a   1.000
_cell.length_b   1.000
_cell.length_c   1.000
_cell.angle_alpha   90.00
_cell.angle_beta   90.00
_cell.angle_gamma   90.00
#
_symmetry.space_group_name_H-M   'P 1'
#
loop_
_entity.id
_entity.type
_entity.pdbx_description
1 polymer ?
#
loop_
_entity_poly.entity_id
_entity_poly.type
_entity_poly.pdbx_seq_one_letter_code
_entity_poly.pdbx_strand_id
1 'polypeptide(L)'
;MDKFMNTIKLLLQLLPAIIAAIKALEEALPMTGKGPEKLVVLREIISGSYENIEGAAVTFTELWPSIERTVKSLVDMLNRTGGWGK
;
A
#
# COMPACT_ATOMS: atom_id res chain seq x y z
N MET A 1 -20.27 2.26 -13.48
CA MET A 1 -19.01 2.90 -13.93
C MET A 1 -18.43 3.81 -12.85
N ASP A 2 -19.26 4.48 -12.03
CA ASP A 2 -18.79 5.43 -11.01
C ASP A 2 -17.92 4.80 -9.91
N LYS A 3 -18.31 3.63 -9.37
CA LYS A 3 -17.52 2.91 -8.36
C LYS A 3 -16.10 2.61 -8.84
N PHE A 4 -15.97 2.13 -10.08
CA PHE A 4 -14.67 1.83 -10.70
C PHE A 4 -13.78 3.07 -10.82
N MET A 5 -14.31 4.16 -11.37
CA MET A 5 -13.57 5.41 -11.53
C MET A 5 -13.17 6.02 -10.18
N ASN A 6 -14.03 5.92 -9.17
CA ASN A 6 -13.73 6.39 -7.82
C ASN A 6 -12.64 5.56 -7.16
N THR A 7 -12.62 4.24 -7.33
CA THR A 7 -11.54 3.37 -6.85
C THR A 7 -10.20 3.73 -7.51
N ILE A 8 -10.17 3.98 -8.83
CA ILE A 8 -8.94 4.39 -9.52
C ILE A 8 -8.43 5.73 -8.98
N LYS A 9 -9.32 6.73 -8.88
CA LYS A 9 -8.95 8.05 -8.35
C LYS A 9 -8.37 7.94 -6.94
N LEU A 10 -9.02 7.15 -6.08
CA LEU A 10 -8.56 6.89 -4.73
C LEU A 10 -7.16 6.27 -4.73
N LEU A 11 -6.91 5.23 -5.53
CA LEU A 11 -5.59 4.59 -5.61
C LEU A 11 -4.50 5.55 -6.10
N LEU A 12 -4.79 6.37 -7.12
CA LEU A 12 -3.84 7.36 -7.63
C LEU A 12 -3.54 8.45 -6.59
N GLN A 13 -4.54 8.87 -5.81
CA GLN A 13 -4.36 9.81 -4.69
C GLN A 13 -3.55 9.21 -3.54
N LEU A 14 -3.73 7.92 -3.26
CA LEU A 14 -2.99 7.21 -2.22
C LEU A 14 -1.56 6.83 -2.64
N LEU A 15 -1.24 6.88 -3.94
CA LEU A 15 0.04 6.42 -4.48
C LEU A 15 1.27 7.04 -3.78
N PRO A 16 1.35 8.37 -3.53
CA PRO A 16 2.49 8.94 -2.82
C PRO A 16 2.62 8.41 -1.38
N ALA A 17 1.50 8.23 -0.68
CA ALA A 17 1.48 7.71 0.69
C ALA A 17 1.89 6.23 0.72
N ILE A 18 1.47 5.42 -0.25
CA ILE A 18 1.88 4.03 -0.38
C ILE A 18 3.39 3.93 -0.60
N ILE A 19 3.96 4.76 -1.49
CA ILE A 19 5.42 4.79 -1.74
C ILE A 19 6.17 5.16 -0.47
N ALA A 20 5.72 6.21 0.23
CA ALA A 20 6.34 6.64 1.49
C ALA A 20 6.28 5.54 2.56
N ALA A 21 5.14 4.85 2.70
CA ALA A 21 4.99 3.76 3.66
C ALA A 21 5.89 2.57 3.34
N ILE A 22 6.02 2.18 2.07
CA ILE A 22 6.92 1.11 1.64
C ILE A 22 8.37 1.44 2.01
N LYS A 23 8.82 2.67 1.70
CA LYS A 23 10.18 3.12 2.02
C LYS A 23 10.43 3.19 3.52
N ALA A 24 9.48 3.75 4.28
CA ALA A 24 9.57 3.82 5.73
C ALA A 24 9.68 2.43 6.38
N LEU A 25 8.93 1.44 5.87
CA LEU A 25 9.04 0.05 6.33
C LEU A 25 10.37 -0.59 5.94
N GLU A 26 10.90 -0.29 4.76
CA GLU A 26 12.23 -0.78 4.35
C GLU A 26 13.34 -0.21 5.25
N GLU A 27 13.27 1.08 5.57
CA GLU A 27 14.23 1.77 6.44
C GLU A 27 14.13 1.30 7.90
N ALA A 28 12.92 1.15 8.43
CA ALA A 28 12.69 0.72 9.81
C ALA A 28 13.02 -0.77 10.02
N LEU A 29 12.84 -1.59 8.98
CA LEU A 29 13.06 -3.04 9.01
C LEU A 29 13.96 -3.45 7.84
N PRO A 30 15.27 -3.19 7.88
CA PRO A 30 16.21 -3.48 6.78
C PRO A 30 16.57 -4.97 6.70
N MET A 31 15.55 -5.83 6.69
CA MET A 31 15.67 -7.28 6.57
C MET A 31 15.42 -7.70 5.13
N THR A 32 16.45 -8.22 4.47
CA THR A 32 16.36 -8.75 3.11
C THR A 32 15.49 -10.01 3.07
N GLY A 33 14.70 -10.17 2.00
CA GLY A 33 13.86 -11.35 1.78
C GLY A 33 12.58 -11.40 2.63
N LYS A 34 12.30 -10.37 3.43
CA LYS A 34 11.14 -10.27 4.34
C LYS A 34 9.98 -9.45 3.79
N GLY A 35 9.85 -9.38 2.47
CA GLY A 35 8.78 -8.62 1.80
C GLY A 35 7.36 -9.03 2.23
N PRO A 36 7.02 -10.32 2.32
CA PRO A 36 5.72 -10.77 2.80
C PRO A 36 5.40 -10.29 4.22
N GLU A 37 6.36 -10.38 5.14
CA GLU A 37 6.17 -9.92 6.52
C GLU A 37 5.99 -8.41 6.60
N LYS A 38 6.75 -7.62 5.82
CA LYS A 38 6.56 -6.16 5.73
C LYS A 38 5.18 -5.80 5.15
N LEU A 39 4.68 -6.57 4.19
CA LEU A 39 3.34 -6.37 3.62
C LEU A 39 2.23 -6.65 4.65
N VAL A 40 2.41 -7.65 5.52
CA VAL A 40 1.48 -7.92 6.64
C VAL A 40 1.43 -6.71 7.58
N VAL A 41 2.58 -6.17 7.99
CA VAL A 41 2.64 -4.97 8.84
C VAL A 41 1.93 -3.80 8.18
N LEU A 42 2.20 -3.55 6.89
CA LEU A 42 1.52 -2.48 6.14
C LEU A 42 -0.01 -2.68 6.12
N ARG A 43 -0.47 -3.91 5.94
CA ARG A 43 -1.90 -4.25 5.96
C ARG A 43 -2.54 -3.92 7.29
N GLU A 44 -1.91 -4.33 8.39
CA GLU A 44 -2.42 -4.12 9.75
C GLU A 44 -2.51 -2.64 10.11
N ILE A 45 -1.51 -1.84 9.74
CA ILE A 45 -1.52 -0.38 9.93
C ILE A 45 -2.71 0.26 9.19
N ILE A 46 -2.92 -0.11 7.93
CA ILE A 46 -4.00 0.46 7.12
C ILE A 46 -5.36 -0.03 7.61
N SER A 47 -5.50 -1.31 7.94
CA SER A 47 -6.78 -1.87 8.42
C SER A 47 -7.21 -1.27 9.75
N GLY A 48 -6.29 -1.12 10.72
CA GLY A 48 -6.60 -0.51 12.02
C GLY A 48 -6.99 0.97 11.88
N SER A 49 -6.44 1.68 10.88
CA SER A 49 -6.88 3.04 10.56
C SER A 49 -8.28 3.07 9.95
N TYR A 50 -8.64 2.04 9.17
CA TYR A 50 -9.93 1.93 8.50
C TYR A 50 -11.09 1.66 9.44
N GLU A 51 -10.85 0.90 10.52
CA GLU A 51 -11.86 0.56 11.53
C GLU A 51 -12.48 1.80 12.21
N ASN A 52 -11.80 2.95 12.15
CA ASN A 52 -12.25 4.21 12.73
C ASN A 52 -12.92 5.15 11.72
N ILE A 53 -13.11 4.74 10.46
CA ILE A 53 -13.70 5.58 9.42
C ILE A 53 -15.21 5.34 9.33
N GLU A 54 -15.99 6.31 9.79
CA GLU A 54 -17.42 6.37 9.52
C GLU A 54 -17.69 6.87 8.09
N GLY A 55 -18.65 6.26 7.39
CA GLY A 55 -19.11 6.72 6.07
C GLY A 55 -18.20 6.37 4.89
N ALA A 56 -17.30 5.40 5.03
CA ALA A 56 -16.46 4.96 3.92
C ALA A 56 -17.30 4.41 2.73
N ALA A 57 -17.04 4.91 1.52
CA ALA A 57 -17.78 4.52 0.30
C ALA A 57 -17.47 3.09 -0.19
N VAL A 58 -16.43 2.46 0.36
CA VAL A 58 -15.95 1.12 0.02
C VAL A 58 -15.64 0.41 1.34
N THR A 59 -15.56 -0.91 1.37
CA THR A 59 -15.01 -1.62 2.54
C THR A 59 -13.50 -1.82 2.38
N PHE A 60 -12.79 -2.00 3.50
CA PHE A 60 -11.35 -2.32 3.45
C PHE A 60 -11.10 -3.61 2.65
N THR A 61 -11.94 -4.63 2.83
CA THR A 61 -11.83 -5.91 2.11
C THR A 61 -11.96 -5.76 0.60
N GLU A 62 -12.77 -4.82 0.12
CA GLU A 62 -12.90 -4.52 -1.32
C GLU A 62 -11.71 -3.70 -1.84
N LEU A 63 -11.15 -2.80 -1.04
CA LEU A 63 -10.06 -1.92 -1.45
C LEU A 63 -8.68 -2.60 -1.38
N TRP A 64 -8.47 -3.46 -0.38
CA TRP A 64 -7.18 -4.06 -0.07
C TRP A 64 -6.52 -4.78 -1.26
N PRO A 65 -7.20 -5.62 -2.06
CA PRO A 65 -6.55 -6.31 -3.18
C PRO A 65 -5.91 -5.36 -4.20
N SER A 66 -6.48 -4.16 -4.37
CA SER A 66 -5.94 -3.15 -5.29
C SER A 66 -4.72 -2.44 -4.69
N ILE A 67 -4.74 -2.15 -3.39
CA ILE A 67 -3.58 -1.62 -2.66
C ILE A 67 -2.44 -2.62 -2.68
N GLU A 68 -2.71 -3.88 -2.34
CA GLU A 68 -1.71 -4.95 -2.30
C GLU A 68 -1.03 -5.13 -3.66
N ARG A 69 -1.80 -5.15 -4.76
CA ARG A 69 -1.24 -5.23 -6.11
C ARG A 69 -0.35 -4.03 -6.43
N THR A 70 -0.76 -2.83 -6.03
CA THR A 70 0.02 -1.60 -6.21
C THR A 70 1.33 -1.67 -5.44
N VAL A 71 1.30 -2.11 -4.18
CA VAL A 71 2.49 -2.31 -3.34
C VAL A 71 3.45 -3.30 -4.00
N LYS A 72 2.95 -4.47 -4.44
CA LYS A 72 3.79 -5.48 -5.12
C LYS A 72 4.47 -4.91 -6.35
N SER A 73 3.71 -4.22 -7.22
CA SER A 73 4.28 -3.60 -8.43
C SER A 73 5.35 -2.55 -8.12
N LEU A 74 5.16 -1.75 -7.07
CA LEU A 74 6.15 -0.76 -6.64
C LEU A 74 7.41 -1.43 -6.06
N VAL A 75 7.26 -2.41 -5.18
CA VAL A 75 8.37 -3.16 -4.59
C VAL A 75 9.18 -3.87 -5.68
N ASP A 76 8.52 -4.50 -6.66
CA ASP A 76 9.20 -5.13 -7.80
C ASP A 76 10.02 -4.12 -8.61
N MET A 77 9.47 -2.93 -8.85
CA MET A 77 10.17 -1.85 -9.55
C MET A 77 11.37 -1.34 -8.74
N LEU A 78 11.21 -1.10 -7.44
CA LEU A 78 12.27 -0.64 -6.55
C LEU A 78 13.41 -1.67 -6.46
N ASN A 79 13.07 -2.96 -6.34
CA ASN A 79 14.03 -4.06 -6.34
C ASN A 79 14.83 -4.13 -7.65
N ARG A 80 14.17 -3.98 -8.80
CA ARG A 80 14.83 -4.01 -10.11
C ARG A 80 15.73 -2.81 -10.38
N THR A 81 15.38 -1.65 -9.85
CA THR A 81 16.07 -0.39 -10.13
C THR A 81 17.08 0.01 -9.06
N GLY A 82 17.07 -0.65 -7.90
CA GLY A 82 17.78 -0.17 -6.71
C GLY A 82 17.20 1.15 -6.19
N GLY A 83 15.97 1.50 -6.56
CA GLY A 83 15.30 2.78 -6.25
C GLY A 83 14.92 2.97 -4.78
N TRP A 84 15.46 2.14 -3.89
CA TRP A 84 15.33 2.25 -2.44
C TRP A 84 16.06 3.49 -1.88
N GLY A 85 17.01 4.05 -2.65
CA GLY A 85 17.71 5.30 -2.31
C GLY A 85 17.11 6.53 -3.00
N LYS A 86 16.86 7.57 -2.17
CA LYS A 86 16.14 8.85 -2.40
C LYS A 86 14.64 8.79 -2.18
#